data_AF-A0A661TEB1-F1
#
_entry.id   AF-A0A661TEB1-F1
#
_cell.length_a   1.000
_cell.length_b   1.000
_cell.length_c   1.000
_cell.angle_alpha   90.00
_cell.angle_beta   90.00
_cell.angle_gamma   90.00
#
_symmetry.space_group_name_H-M   'P 1'
#
loop_
_entity.id
_entity.type
_entity.pdbx_description
1 polymer ?
#
loop_
_entity_poly.entity_id
_entity_poly.type
_entity_poly.pdbx_seq_one_letter_code
_entity_poly.pdbx_strand_id
1 'polypeptide(L)'
;MLVLGLQGSPRKNGNTCYLLSAFMDKVQNPGVQTRVISVRDKNITPCLGCGFCEKKGRCIITGDDMATEIYTLLRRADVIVVATPVFFFNMPSRLKALVDRCQTFWSLKYRLKVRDPLADTRRGFLLSAGGSRGKNLFDGLVLTTRYFFDAVGARYSGSLVYRGIDKKGEMRNHPDVTADVKKAATGLLTPLAARKRVLFACRENACRSQMAAAFAAHLAGDRIDAQCAGSKPAGMTNPDMVRVMAEKGIDMQFRKPRALESVIAGMSPQLLVTMGCGEECPFVPGAEVMDWDLHDPAGQSLDFMRAARDRIEERVRRLVEDEF
;
A
#
# COMPACT_ATOMS: atom_id res chain seq x y z
N MET A 1 -7.08 4.65 -5.34
CA MET A 1 -5.72 4.92 -4.82
C MET A 1 -5.67 5.27 -3.33
N LEU A 2 -4.71 4.73 -2.57
CA LEU A 2 -4.41 5.06 -1.17
C LEU A 2 -3.03 5.73 -1.00
N VAL A 3 -2.98 6.89 -0.36
CA VAL A 3 -1.76 7.57 0.12
C VAL A 3 -1.63 7.38 1.62
N LEU A 4 -0.55 6.72 2.05
CA LEU A 4 -0.26 6.42 3.45
C LEU A 4 0.87 7.31 3.97
N GLY A 5 0.58 8.13 4.97
CA GLY A 5 1.57 8.90 5.73
C GLY A 5 2.07 8.17 6.96
N LEU A 6 3.38 8.03 7.12
CA LEU A 6 4.02 7.58 8.35
C LEU A 6 4.64 8.79 9.06
N GLN A 7 4.01 9.26 10.13
CA GLN A 7 4.55 10.34 10.96
C GLN A 7 5.47 9.77 12.04
N GLY A 8 6.78 9.97 11.86
CA GLY A 8 7.82 9.47 12.74
C GLY A 8 8.22 10.41 13.88
N SER A 9 7.72 11.65 13.91
CA SER A 9 8.10 12.61 14.96
C SER A 9 7.53 12.22 16.33
N PRO A 10 8.37 12.17 17.39
CA PRO A 10 7.87 12.03 18.76
C PRO A 10 7.19 13.32 19.26
N ARG A 11 7.44 14.47 18.63
CA ARG A 11 6.83 15.76 19.02
C ARG A 11 5.48 15.95 18.34
N LYS A 12 4.42 16.23 19.11
CA LYS A 12 3.13 16.69 18.59
C LYS A 12 3.30 18.06 17.91
N ASN A 13 2.67 18.23 16.75
CA ASN A 13 2.62 19.51 16.02
C ASN A 13 4.02 20.09 15.70
N GLY A 14 5.00 19.21 15.41
CA GLY A 14 6.36 19.60 15.02
C GLY A 14 6.48 19.95 13.53
N ASN A 15 7.71 20.29 13.11
CA ASN A 15 8.01 20.69 11.73
C ASN A 15 7.66 19.60 10.69
N THR A 16 7.99 18.33 10.95
CA THR A 16 7.64 17.23 10.06
C THR A 16 6.17 16.81 10.14
N CYS A 17 5.48 17.19 11.23
CA CYS A 17 4.03 17.08 11.33
C CYS A 17 3.38 18.03 10.33
N TYR A 18 3.82 19.29 10.31
CA TYR A 18 3.38 20.28 9.33
C TYR A 18 3.70 19.84 7.89
N LEU A 19 4.92 19.38 7.60
CA LEU A 19 5.27 18.88 6.25
C LEU A 19 4.33 17.78 5.78
N LEU A 20 4.07 16.79 6.64
CA LEU A 20 3.19 15.69 6.28
C LEU A 20 1.76 16.18 6.06
N SER A 21 1.24 17.04 6.95
CA SER A 21 -0.10 17.62 6.79
C SER A 21 -0.22 18.39 5.48
N ALA A 22 0.71 19.31 5.20
CA ALA A 22 0.72 20.07 3.95
C ALA A 22 0.75 19.16 2.72
N PHE A 23 1.54 18.08 2.76
CA PHE A 23 1.57 17.09 1.69
C PHE A 23 0.24 16.35 1.56
N MET A 24 -0.32 15.87 2.67
CA MET A 24 -1.60 15.14 2.71
C MET A 24 -2.76 15.99 2.21
N ASP A 25 -2.85 17.24 2.66
CA ASP A 25 -3.86 18.21 2.21
C ASP A 25 -3.73 18.47 0.71
N LYS A 26 -2.49 18.49 0.17
CA LYS A 26 -2.25 18.72 -1.24
C LYS A 26 -2.66 17.54 -2.13
N VAL A 27 -2.57 16.30 -1.63
CA VAL A 27 -2.95 15.09 -2.37
C VAL A 27 -4.43 14.77 -2.28
N GLN A 28 -5.16 15.33 -1.31
CA GLN A 28 -6.60 15.13 -1.17
C GLN A 28 -7.36 15.57 -2.43
N ASN A 29 -7.96 14.61 -3.11
CA ASN A 29 -8.80 14.78 -4.29
C ASN A 29 -9.79 13.60 -4.38
N PRO A 30 -10.90 13.73 -5.12
CA PRO A 30 -11.79 12.60 -5.39
C PRO A 30 -11.03 11.39 -5.93
N GLY A 31 -11.28 10.19 -5.40
CA GLY A 31 -10.55 8.97 -5.78
C GLY A 31 -9.24 8.71 -5.00
N VAL A 32 -8.79 9.67 -4.20
CA VAL A 32 -7.59 9.56 -3.36
C VAL A 32 -7.99 9.43 -1.89
N GLN A 33 -7.72 8.27 -1.30
CA GLN A 33 -7.85 8.09 0.14
C GLN A 33 -6.52 8.47 0.82
N THR A 34 -6.57 9.29 1.87
CA THR A 34 -5.39 9.61 2.68
C THR A 34 -5.52 8.98 4.06
N ARG A 35 -4.47 8.30 4.53
CA ARG A 35 -4.39 7.77 5.90
C ARG A 35 -3.06 8.15 6.51
N VAL A 36 -3.07 8.64 7.76
CA VAL A 36 -1.84 8.94 8.51
C VAL A 36 -1.74 8.02 9.72
N ILE A 37 -0.56 7.43 9.90
CA ILE A 37 -0.17 6.68 11.10
C ILE A 37 0.85 7.53 11.86
N SER A 38 0.46 7.99 13.05
CA SER A 38 1.37 8.61 14.00
C SER A 38 2.07 7.53 14.81
N VAL A 39 3.31 7.21 14.45
CA VAL A 39 4.08 6.09 15.06
C VAL A 39 4.33 6.31 16.56
N ARG A 40 4.29 7.57 17.01
CA ARG A 40 4.31 7.92 18.44
C ARG A 40 3.15 7.25 19.20
N ASP A 41 1.97 7.19 18.59
CA ASP A 41 0.74 6.77 19.26
C ASP A 41 0.45 5.27 19.05
N LYS A 42 1.40 4.53 18.47
CA LYS A 42 1.29 3.10 18.15
C LYS A 42 2.13 2.24 19.08
N ASN A 43 1.57 1.14 19.54
CA ASN A 43 2.29 0.07 20.22
C ASN A 43 2.99 -0.81 19.17
N ILE A 44 4.29 -0.61 19.02
CA ILE A 44 5.13 -1.36 18.07
C ILE A 44 6.24 -2.02 18.86
N THR A 45 6.19 -3.34 18.96
CA THR A 45 7.29 -4.12 19.53
C THR A 45 8.47 -4.10 18.55
N PRO A 46 9.70 -3.77 18.97
CA PRO A 46 10.87 -3.84 18.10
C PRO A 46 11.09 -5.22 17.49
N CYS A 47 11.79 -5.27 16.36
CA CYS A 47 12.16 -6.54 15.74
C CYS A 47 13.06 -7.35 16.69
N LEU A 48 12.75 -8.64 16.85
CA LEU A 48 13.53 -9.54 17.72
C LEU A 48 14.71 -10.20 17.01
N GLY A 49 14.87 -10.01 15.70
CA GLY A 49 15.91 -10.71 14.91
C GLY A 49 15.73 -12.24 14.85
N CYS A 50 14.55 -12.77 15.20
CA CYS A 50 14.34 -14.21 15.39
C CYS A 50 14.30 -15.06 14.10
N GLY A 51 14.34 -14.46 12.91
CA GLY A 51 14.31 -15.18 11.63
C GLY A 51 12.99 -15.89 11.27
N PHE A 52 11.95 -15.82 12.11
CA PHE A 52 10.67 -16.52 11.83
C PHE A 52 10.04 -16.13 10.49
N CYS A 53 10.12 -14.85 10.13
CA CYS A 53 9.58 -14.33 8.86
C CYS A 53 10.31 -14.87 7.62
N GLU A 54 11.57 -15.28 7.75
CA GLU A 54 12.34 -15.86 6.64
C GLU A 54 11.77 -17.21 6.19
N LYS A 55 11.15 -17.94 7.13
CA LYS A 55 10.55 -19.26 6.87
C LYS A 55 9.04 -19.19 6.62
N LYS A 56 8.35 -18.28 7.30
CA LYS A 56 6.87 -18.24 7.32
C LYS A 56 6.25 -17.09 6.54
N GLY A 57 7.07 -16.14 6.07
CA GLY A 57 6.59 -14.96 5.34
C GLY A 57 5.83 -13.94 6.19
N ARG A 58 5.60 -14.24 7.47
CA ARG A 58 4.94 -13.36 8.44
C ARG A 58 5.78 -13.21 9.70
N CYS A 59 5.46 -12.18 10.46
CA CYS A 59 6.00 -12.00 11.79
C CYS A 59 5.35 -12.93 12.84
N ILE A 60 6.12 -13.36 13.85
CA ILE A 60 5.64 -14.08 15.03
C ILE A 60 4.89 -13.19 16.05
N ILE A 61 5.29 -11.94 16.20
CA ILE A 61 4.57 -10.94 17.01
C ILE A 61 3.31 -10.53 16.23
N THR A 62 2.13 -10.82 16.79
CA THR A 62 0.81 -10.61 16.18
C THR A 62 -0.11 -9.67 16.97
N GLY A 63 0.23 -9.35 18.22
CA GLY A 63 -0.62 -8.53 19.12
C GLY A 63 -0.30 -7.03 19.12
N ASP A 64 0.55 -6.55 18.21
CA ASP A 64 0.95 -5.14 18.12
C ASP A 64 0.28 -4.42 16.94
N ASP A 65 0.40 -3.09 16.88
CA ASP A 65 -0.19 -2.29 15.79
C ASP A 65 0.43 -2.60 14.42
N MET A 66 1.63 -3.20 14.38
CA MET A 66 2.21 -3.69 13.12
C MET A 66 1.33 -4.76 12.49
N ALA A 67 0.97 -5.78 13.28
CA ALA A 67 0.21 -6.92 12.82
C ALA A 67 -1.27 -6.60 12.58
N THR A 68 -1.87 -5.75 13.40
CA THR A 68 -3.32 -5.49 13.35
C THR A 68 -3.72 -4.48 12.28
N GLU A 69 -2.85 -3.50 11.99
CA GLU A 69 -3.16 -2.38 11.08
C GLU A 69 -2.05 -2.10 10.04
N ILE A 70 -0.81 -1.88 10.48
CA ILE A 70 0.21 -1.21 9.65
C ILE A 70 0.63 -2.07 8.44
N TYR A 71 0.83 -3.38 8.60
CA TYR A 71 1.21 -4.24 7.45
C TYR A 71 0.15 -4.22 6.34
N THR A 72 -1.13 -4.27 6.70
CA THR A 72 -2.23 -4.18 5.72
C THR A 72 -2.23 -2.83 5.02
N LEU A 73 -2.03 -1.73 5.75
CA LEU A 73 -1.96 -0.40 5.13
C LEU A 73 -0.75 -0.24 4.20
N LEU A 74 0.42 -0.76 4.58
CA LEU A 74 1.62 -0.75 3.73
C LEU A 74 1.39 -1.51 2.41
N ARG A 75 0.76 -2.70 2.46
CA ARG A 75 0.44 -3.46 1.24
C ARG A 75 -0.70 -2.84 0.41
N ARG A 76 -1.60 -2.07 1.03
CA ARG A 76 -2.68 -1.37 0.31
C ARG A 76 -2.25 -0.07 -0.33
N ALA A 77 -1.23 0.60 0.21
CA ALA A 77 -0.83 1.92 -0.25
C ALA A 77 -0.25 1.88 -1.67
N ASP A 78 -0.71 2.79 -2.52
CA ASP A 78 -0.07 3.11 -3.80
C ASP A 78 1.09 4.10 -3.58
N VAL A 79 0.95 4.98 -2.58
CA VAL A 79 1.99 5.93 -2.20
C VAL A 79 2.25 5.84 -0.70
N ILE A 80 3.51 5.66 -0.31
CA ILE A 80 3.95 5.69 1.09
C ILE A 80 4.82 6.94 1.29
N VAL A 81 4.39 7.82 2.20
CA VAL A 81 5.10 9.04 2.56
C VAL A 81 5.65 8.91 3.97
N VAL A 82 6.97 8.91 4.12
CA VAL A 82 7.63 8.91 5.44
C VAL A 82 7.94 10.35 5.81
N ALA A 83 7.38 10.85 6.91
CA ALA A 83 7.73 12.15 7.47
C ALA A 83 8.42 11.99 8.82
N THR A 84 9.68 12.42 8.94
CA THR A 84 10.48 12.17 10.14
C THR A 84 11.52 13.26 10.39
N PRO A 85 11.72 13.71 11.64
CA PRO A 85 12.87 14.55 11.99
C PRO A 85 14.16 13.71 11.93
N VAL A 86 15.30 14.40 12.04
CA VAL A 86 16.63 13.75 12.16
C VAL A 86 17.05 13.70 13.62
N PHE A 87 17.16 12.50 14.18
CA PHE A 87 17.69 12.22 15.51
C PHE A 87 18.97 11.40 15.32
N PHE A 88 20.11 11.96 15.71
CA PHE A 88 21.44 11.34 15.49
C PHE A 88 21.66 10.85 14.04
N PHE A 89 21.44 11.74 13.07
CA PHE A 89 21.63 11.46 11.63
C PHE A 89 20.70 10.38 11.02
N ASN A 90 19.65 9.95 11.74
CA ASN A 90 18.65 9.02 11.22
C ASN A 90 17.23 9.32 11.76
N MET A 91 16.27 8.45 11.48
CA MET A 91 14.91 8.51 12.02
C MET A 91 14.85 8.14 13.51
N PRO A 92 13.88 8.67 14.29
CA PRO A 92 13.68 8.29 15.68
C PRO A 92 13.44 6.78 15.86
N SER A 93 13.84 6.24 17.00
CA SER A 93 13.80 4.81 17.32
C SER A 93 12.42 4.16 17.12
N ARG A 94 11.33 4.87 17.42
CA ARG A 94 9.96 4.35 17.21
C ARG A 94 9.64 4.12 15.73
N LEU A 95 10.01 5.06 14.84
CA LEU A 95 9.85 4.86 13.40
C LEU A 95 10.81 3.78 12.90
N LYS A 96 12.04 3.74 13.44
CA LYS A 96 13.00 2.70 13.10
C LYS A 96 12.49 1.29 13.48
N ALA A 97 11.79 1.15 14.61
CA ALA A 97 11.15 -0.10 14.99
C ALA A 97 10.13 -0.56 13.94
N LEU A 98 9.28 0.32 13.42
CA LEU A 98 8.38 0.01 12.30
C LEU A 98 9.15 -0.45 11.06
N VAL A 99 10.22 0.27 10.69
CA VAL A 99 11.07 -0.07 9.55
C VAL A 99 11.70 -1.46 9.72
N ASP A 100 12.23 -1.76 10.91
CA ASP A 100 12.88 -3.06 11.19
C ASP A 100 11.88 -4.21 11.18
N ARG A 101 10.62 -3.95 11.55
CA ARG A 101 9.52 -4.91 11.49
C ARG A 101 9.12 -5.25 10.05
N CYS A 102 9.44 -4.39 9.09
CA CYS A 102 9.27 -4.65 7.66
C CYS A 102 10.29 -5.65 7.09
N GLN A 103 11.19 -6.21 7.91
CA GLN A 103 11.96 -7.41 7.60
C GLN A 103 11.05 -8.54 7.07
N THR A 104 9.79 -8.59 7.52
CA THR A 104 8.77 -9.52 7.01
C THR A 104 8.59 -9.43 5.49
N PHE A 105 8.50 -8.20 4.96
CA PHE A 105 8.32 -7.98 3.52
C PHE A 105 9.61 -8.22 2.73
N TRP A 106 10.76 -7.86 3.32
CA TRP A 106 12.06 -8.21 2.75
C TRP A 106 12.20 -9.73 2.60
N SER A 107 11.84 -10.50 3.63
CA SER A 107 11.87 -11.96 3.61
C SER A 107 10.96 -12.55 2.54
N LEU A 108 9.73 -12.03 2.40
CA LEU A 108 8.83 -12.45 1.32
C LEU A 108 9.47 -12.24 -0.07
N LYS A 109 9.98 -11.03 -0.32
CA LYS A 109 10.57 -10.65 -1.60
C LYS A 109 11.84 -11.44 -1.92
N TYR A 110 12.79 -11.48 -0.99
CA TYR A 110 14.15 -11.94 -1.27
C TYR A 110 14.43 -13.38 -0.88
N ARG A 111 13.78 -13.90 0.18
CA ARG A 111 13.95 -15.29 0.64
C ARG A 111 12.90 -16.22 0.04
N LEU A 112 11.63 -15.86 0.15
CA LEU A 112 10.52 -16.71 -0.28
C LEU A 112 10.12 -16.51 -1.75
N LYS A 113 10.69 -15.50 -2.41
CA LYS A 113 10.43 -15.17 -3.82
C LYS A 113 8.95 -14.92 -4.13
N VAL A 114 8.23 -14.37 -3.15
CA VAL A 114 6.84 -13.95 -3.27
C VAL A 114 6.80 -12.42 -3.29
N ARG A 115 6.22 -11.84 -4.34
CA ARG A 115 6.14 -10.38 -4.54
C ARG A 115 4.72 -9.89 -4.30
N ASP A 116 4.62 -8.69 -3.74
CA ASP A 116 3.33 -8.01 -3.63
C ASP A 116 2.86 -7.52 -5.02
N PRO A 117 1.56 -7.67 -5.36
CA PRO A 117 1.02 -7.25 -6.65
C PRO A 117 1.28 -5.79 -7.05
N LEU A 118 1.40 -4.89 -6.08
CA LEU A 118 1.60 -3.46 -6.34
C LEU A 118 3.09 -3.07 -6.31
N ALA A 119 4.02 -4.02 -6.20
CA ALA A 119 5.44 -3.72 -6.01
C ALA A 119 6.06 -2.87 -7.12
N ASP A 120 5.53 -2.99 -8.35
CA ASP A 120 6.08 -2.30 -9.53
C ASP A 120 5.48 -0.90 -9.72
N THR A 121 4.32 -0.62 -9.12
CA THR A 121 3.61 0.66 -9.24
C THR A 121 3.75 1.54 -8.01
N ARG A 122 3.87 0.94 -6.82
CA ARG A 122 3.91 1.65 -5.54
C ARG A 122 5.08 2.63 -5.48
N ARG A 123 4.80 3.84 -4.99
CA ARG A 123 5.78 4.92 -4.84
C ARG A 123 6.07 5.21 -3.37
N GLY A 124 7.33 5.54 -3.06
CA GLY A 124 7.79 5.97 -1.75
C GLY A 124 8.37 7.38 -1.79
N PHE A 125 8.05 8.23 -0.81
CA PHE A 125 8.57 9.59 -0.72
C PHE A 125 8.96 9.97 0.71
N LEU A 126 10.06 10.72 0.88
CA LEU A 126 10.56 11.14 2.19
C LEU A 126 10.36 12.64 2.41
N LEU A 127 9.84 13.02 3.59
CA LEU A 127 9.75 14.39 4.08
C LEU A 127 10.58 14.49 5.37
N SER A 128 11.57 15.37 5.42
CA SER A 128 12.41 15.52 6.61
C SER A 128 12.87 16.93 6.86
N ALA A 129 13.09 17.25 8.13
CA ALA A 129 13.64 18.51 8.58
C ALA A 129 14.61 18.25 9.74
N GLY A 130 15.71 19.02 9.80
CA GLY A 130 16.69 18.93 10.88
C GLY A 130 17.40 20.26 11.13
N GLY A 131 17.84 20.46 12.37
CA GLY A 131 18.42 21.74 12.82
C GLY A 131 19.82 22.01 12.30
N SER A 132 20.62 20.97 12.06
CA SER A 132 21.98 21.15 11.53
C SER A 132 21.98 21.69 10.09
N ARG A 133 23.05 22.41 9.74
CA ARG A 133 23.32 22.87 8.36
C ARG A 133 24.36 22.01 7.63
N GLY A 134 24.83 20.94 8.26
CA GLY A 134 25.82 20.04 7.67
C GLY A 134 25.37 19.41 6.35
N LYS A 135 26.29 19.28 5.39
CA LYS A 135 26.01 18.69 4.07
C LYS A 135 25.45 17.27 4.16
N ASN A 136 25.97 16.45 5.07
CA ASN A 136 25.62 15.03 5.19
C ASN A 136 24.47 14.74 6.17
N LEU A 137 23.73 15.76 6.61
CA LEU A 137 22.70 15.62 7.66
C LEU A 137 21.68 14.50 7.37
N PHE A 138 21.33 14.31 6.10
CA PHE A 138 20.28 13.40 5.68
C PHE A 138 20.78 12.11 5.06
N ASP A 139 22.09 11.92 4.86
CA ASP A 139 22.62 10.81 4.06
C ASP A 139 22.21 9.44 4.65
N GLY A 140 22.40 9.27 5.97
CA GLY A 140 22.00 8.06 6.69
C GLY A 140 20.49 7.83 6.68
N LEU A 141 19.70 8.90 6.83
CA LEU A 141 18.24 8.83 6.78
C LEU A 141 17.74 8.44 5.38
N VAL A 142 18.27 9.07 4.33
CA VAL A 142 17.89 8.81 2.93
C VAL A 142 18.22 7.37 2.56
N LEU A 143 19.40 6.88 2.94
CA LEU A 143 19.80 5.50 2.70
C LEU A 143 18.85 4.52 3.39
N THR A 144 18.60 4.73 4.69
CA THR A 144 17.68 3.89 5.47
C THR A 144 16.27 3.89 4.86
N THR A 145 15.77 5.05 4.44
CA THR A 145 14.43 5.18 3.86
C THR A 145 14.33 4.52 2.48
N ARG A 146 15.39 4.59 1.66
CA ARG A 146 15.45 3.93 0.36
C ARG A 146 15.33 2.41 0.49
N TYR A 147 16.06 1.81 1.42
CA TYR A 147 16.00 0.36 1.64
C TYR A 147 14.73 -0.09 2.38
N PHE A 148 14.15 0.78 3.22
CA PHE A 148 12.78 0.57 3.70
C PHE A 148 11.78 0.47 2.54
N PHE A 149 11.81 1.42 1.60
CA PHE A 149 10.93 1.39 0.43
C PHE A 149 11.17 0.16 -0.44
N ASP A 150 12.42 -0.22 -0.67
CA ASP A 150 12.74 -1.44 -1.39
C ASP A 150 12.12 -2.71 -0.75
N ALA A 151 12.20 -2.82 0.58
CA ALA A 151 11.65 -3.94 1.34
C ALA A 151 10.13 -4.02 1.25
N VAL A 152 9.41 -2.90 1.33
CA VAL A 152 7.95 -2.86 1.20
C VAL A 152 7.48 -2.94 -0.26
N GLY A 153 8.39 -2.98 -1.23
CA GLY A 153 8.06 -2.97 -2.66
C GLY A 153 7.51 -1.61 -3.08
N ALA A 154 8.23 -0.54 -2.79
CA ALA A 154 7.93 0.82 -3.22
C ALA A 154 9.16 1.44 -3.90
N ARG A 155 8.97 2.12 -5.03
CA ARG A 155 10.04 2.87 -5.70
C ARG A 155 10.31 4.17 -4.94
N TYR A 156 11.55 4.38 -4.50
CA TYR A 156 11.99 5.67 -3.96
C TYR A 156 11.89 6.76 -5.04
N SER A 157 10.93 7.66 -4.87
CA SER A 157 10.53 8.65 -5.88
C SER A 157 11.04 10.06 -5.58
N GLY A 158 11.71 10.25 -4.43
CA GLY A 158 12.35 11.52 -4.08
C GLY A 158 12.24 11.84 -2.59
N SER A 159 12.70 13.04 -2.25
CA SER A 159 12.57 13.57 -0.90
C SER A 159 12.53 15.09 -0.88
N LEU A 160 11.87 15.64 0.14
CA LEU A 160 12.04 17.04 0.56
C LEU A 160 12.77 17.05 1.90
N VAL A 161 13.94 17.67 1.93
CA VAL A 161 14.82 17.70 3.12
C VAL A 161 15.25 19.12 3.43
N TYR A 162 14.95 19.60 4.64
CA TYR A 162 15.17 20.99 5.05
C TYR A 162 16.18 21.09 6.19
N ARG A 163 17.30 21.79 5.93
CA ARG A 163 18.37 22.05 6.92
C ARG A 163 18.07 23.33 7.70
N GLY A 164 18.66 23.47 8.89
CA GLY A 164 18.49 24.69 9.70
C GLY A 164 17.11 24.86 10.30
N ILE A 165 16.30 23.80 10.36
CA ILE A 165 14.95 23.80 10.95
C ILE A 165 15.04 23.16 12.34
N ASP A 166 15.18 23.99 13.37
CA ASP A 166 15.43 23.56 14.75
C ASP A 166 14.24 23.88 15.66
N LYS A 167 13.77 25.14 15.65
CA LYS A 167 12.66 25.55 16.51
C LYS A 167 11.34 25.03 15.95
N LYS A 168 10.43 24.69 16.85
CA LYS A 168 9.09 24.23 16.50
C LYS A 168 8.36 25.33 15.73
N GLY A 169 7.80 24.99 14.57
CA GLY A 169 6.96 25.88 13.77
C GLY A 169 7.70 26.61 12.65
N GLU A 170 9.03 26.61 12.64
CA GLU A 170 9.83 27.26 11.58
C GLU A 170 9.46 26.78 10.18
N MET A 171 9.11 25.50 10.04
CA MET A 171 8.75 24.92 8.75
C MET A 171 7.51 25.58 8.12
N ARG A 172 6.59 26.13 8.93
CA ARG A 172 5.40 26.83 8.42
C ARG A 172 5.75 28.10 7.65
N ASN A 173 6.87 28.73 7.99
CA ASN A 173 7.30 30.00 7.43
C ASN A 173 8.44 29.83 6.42
N HIS A 174 8.84 28.60 6.09
CA HIS A 174 9.89 28.37 5.11
C HIS A 174 9.40 28.79 3.72
N PRO A 175 10.14 29.64 2.99
CA PRO A 175 9.65 30.28 1.76
C PRO A 175 9.23 29.26 0.69
N ASP A 176 9.97 28.16 0.57
CA ASP A 176 9.77 27.22 -0.54
C ASP A 176 8.79 26.08 -0.23
N VAL A 177 8.39 25.89 1.05
CA VAL A 177 7.73 24.65 1.48
C VAL A 177 6.44 24.37 0.71
N THR A 178 5.65 25.41 0.43
CA THR A 178 4.38 25.28 -0.30
C THR A 178 4.62 24.89 -1.76
N ALA A 179 5.60 25.51 -2.42
CA ALA A 179 5.93 25.23 -3.82
C ALA A 179 6.51 23.82 -3.97
N ASP A 180 7.43 23.44 -3.07
CA ASP A 180 8.08 22.13 -3.05
C ASP A 180 7.08 21.01 -2.80
N VAL A 181 6.19 21.17 -1.81
CA VAL A 181 5.12 20.20 -1.53
C VAL A 181 4.18 20.06 -2.72
N LYS A 182 3.77 21.17 -3.33
CA LYS A 182 2.91 21.15 -4.54
C LYS A 182 3.58 20.37 -5.67
N LYS A 183 4.84 20.67 -5.97
CA LYS A 183 5.61 20.00 -7.02
C LYS A 183 5.74 18.50 -6.76
N ALA A 184 6.13 18.12 -5.54
CA ALA A 184 6.30 16.73 -5.14
C ALA A 184 4.99 15.93 -5.20
N ALA A 185 3.91 16.48 -4.62
CA ALA A 185 2.60 15.84 -4.58
C ALA A 185 2.03 15.65 -6.00
N THR A 186 2.07 16.68 -6.85
CA THR A 186 1.62 16.59 -8.23
C THR A 186 2.45 15.57 -9.03
N GLY A 187 3.78 15.63 -8.94
CA GLY A 187 4.65 14.70 -9.66
C GLY A 187 4.43 13.23 -9.27
N LEU A 188 4.06 12.95 -8.01
CA LEU A 188 3.75 11.61 -7.55
C LEU A 188 2.36 11.12 -7.98
N LEU A 189 1.35 11.99 -7.90
CA LEU A 189 -0.04 11.58 -8.10
C LEU A 189 -0.47 11.60 -9.56
N THR A 190 0.00 12.53 -10.37
CA THR A 190 -0.48 12.69 -11.75
C THR A 190 -0.41 11.39 -12.56
N PRO A 191 0.70 10.63 -12.55
CA PRO A 191 0.77 9.35 -13.27
C PRO A 191 -0.22 8.32 -12.71
N LEU A 192 -0.41 8.29 -11.38
CA LEU A 192 -1.26 7.29 -10.74
C LEU A 192 -2.76 7.60 -10.90
N ALA A 193 -3.12 8.87 -11.00
CA ALA A 193 -4.50 9.33 -11.20
C ALA A 193 -4.98 9.14 -12.64
N ALA A 194 -4.06 9.06 -13.61
CA ALA A 194 -4.38 8.83 -15.01
C ALA A 194 -4.72 7.36 -15.34
N ARG A 195 -4.52 6.44 -14.40
CA ARG A 195 -4.74 5.00 -14.60
C ARG A 195 -6.21 4.68 -14.77
N LYS A 196 -6.54 3.76 -15.69
CA LYS A 196 -7.92 3.25 -15.83
C LYS A 196 -8.29 2.50 -14.55
N ARG A 197 -9.42 2.89 -13.93
CA ARG A 197 -9.86 2.36 -12.63
C ARG A 197 -10.71 1.11 -12.84
N VAL A 198 -10.25 -0.03 -12.35
CA VAL A 198 -10.90 -1.34 -12.51
C VAL A 198 -11.26 -1.90 -11.15
N LEU A 199 -12.53 -2.27 -10.96
CA LEU A 199 -13.01 -2.89 -9.73
C LEU A 199 -13.43 -4.33 -10.00
N PHE A 200 -12.79 -5.27 -9.32
CA PHE A 200 -13.18 -6.68 -9.30
C PHE A 200 -14.09 -6.94 -8.10
N ALA A 201 -15.31 -7.43 -8.35
CA ALA A 201 -16.30 -7.72 -7.32
C ALA A 201 -16.63 -9.21 -7.28
N CYS A 202 -16.57 -9.80 -6.10
CA CYS A 202 -17.12 -11.13 -5.82
C CYS A 202 -17.85 -11.08 -4.47
N ARG A 203 -18.80 -11.97 -4.19
CA ARG A 203 -19.64 -11.90 -2.97
C ARG A 203 -18.86 -11.61 -1.69
N GLU A 204 -17.85 -12.42 -1.36
CA GLU A 204 -17.14 -12.33 -0.07
C GLU A 204 -15.81 -11.55 -0.10
N ASN A 205 -15.30 -11.20 -1.27
CA ASN A 205 -13.94 -10.65 -1.43
C ASN A 205 -12.82 -11.45 -0.73
N ALA A 206 -13.00 -12.76 -0.60
CA ALA A 206 -12.06 -13.67 0.06
C ALA A 206 -11.18 -14.47 -0.90
N CYS A 207 -11.64 -14.69 -2.15
CA CYS A 207 -10.97 -15.53 -3.15
C CYS A 207 -10.89 -14.85 -4.54
N ARG A 208 -11.96 -14.96 -5.34
CA ARG A 208 -12.00 -14.64 -6.78
C ARG A 208 -11.55 -13.21 -7.10
N SER A 209 -12.20 -12.22 -6.51
CA SER A 209 -11.85 -10.82 -6.78
C SER A 209 -10.48 -10.41 -6.22
N GLN A 210 -10.00 -11.09 -5.17
CA GLN A 210 -8.63 -10.89 -4.67
C GLN A 210 -7.59 -11.38 -5.67
N MET A 211 -7.77 -12.60 -6.20
CA MET A 211 -6.89 -13.16 -7.25
C MET A 211 -6.90 -12.27 -8.49
N ALA A 212 -8.09 -11.87 -8.97
CA ALA A 212 -8.23 -11.08 -10.18
C ALA A 212 -7.53 -9.71 -10.07
N ALA A 213 -7.78 -8.97 -8.98
CA ALA A 213 -7.12 -7.68 -8.76
C ALA A 213 -5.60 -7.82 -8.60
N ALA A 214 -5.13 -8.90 -7.97
CA ALA A 214 -3.70 -9.17 -7.82
C ALA A 214 -3.02 -9.46 -9.17
N PHE A 215 -3.59 -10.33 -10.00
CA PHE A 215 -3.07 -10.58 -11.34
C PHE A 215 -3.14 -9.32 -12.21
N ALA A 216 -4.24 -8.56 -12.13
CA ALA A 216 -4.41 -7.37 -12.95
C ALA A 216 -3.37 -6.30 -12.59
N ALA A 217 -3.17 -6.03 -11.30
CA ALA A 217 -2.13 -5.14 -10.82
C ALA A 217 -0.72 -5.60 -11.26
N HIS A 218 -0.46 -6.90 -11.20
CA HIS A 218 0.84 -7.47 -11.56
C HIS A 218 1.12 -7.42 -13.07
N LEU A 219 0.13 -7.71 -13.92
CA LEU A 219 0.29 -7.81 -15.36
C LEU A 219 0.16 -6.44 -16.07
N ALA A 220 -0.73 -5.57 -15.61
CA ALA A 220 -0.95 -4.27 -16.24
C ALA A 220 -0.04 -3.17 -15.69
N GLY A 221 0.50 -3.35 -14.48
CA GLY A 221 1.42 -2.40 -13.86
C GLY A 221 0.82 -0.99 -13.76
N ASP A 222 1.57 0.01 -14.24
CA ASP A 222 1.19 1.43 -14.16
C ASP A 222 0.00 1.80 -15.07
N ARG A 223 -0.59 0.87 -15.84
CA ARG A 223 -1.74 1.15 -16.73
C ARG A 223 -3.09 1.23 -15.99
N ILE A 224 -3.25 0.50 -14.88
CA ILE A 224 -4.54 0.40 -14.17
C ILE A 224 -4.42 0.61 -12.67
N ASP A 225 -5.50 1.10 -12.05
CA ASP A 225 -5.75 1.03 -10.61
C ASP A 225 -6.72 -0.14 -10.36
N ALA A 226 -6.17 -1.32 -10.10
CA ALA A 226 -6.93 -2.53 -9.83
C ALA A 226 -7.32 -2.61 -8.35
N GLN A 227 -8.63 -2.55 -8.09
CA GLN A 227 -9.22 -2.69 -6.76
C GLN A 227 -10.13 -3.92 -6.70
N CYS A 228 -10.34 -4.44 -5.51
CA CYS A 228 -11.33 -5.50 -5.28
C CYS A 228 -12.19 -5.22 -4.05
N ALA A 229 -13.42 -5.73 -4.09
CA ALA A 229 -14.38 -5.64 -3.01
C ALA A 229 -15.42 -6.78 -3.10
N GLY A 230 -16.35 -6.80 -2.15
CA GLY A 230 -17.45 -7.76 -2.13
C GLY A 230 -18.72 -7.21 -1.50
N SER A 231 -19.85 -7.74 -1.96
CA SER A 231 -21.20 -7.35 -1.50
C SER A 231 -21.48 -7.80 -0.07
N LYS A 232 -20.89 -8.93 0.35
CA LYS A 232 -21.00 -9.53 1.69
C LYS A 232 -19.62 -9.99 2.16
N PRO A 233 -18.69 -9.06 2.49
CA PRO A 233 -17.29 -9.40 2.74
C PRO A 233 -17.09 -10.38 3.89
N ALA A 234 -16.21 -11.35 3.71
CA ALA A 234 -15.77 -12.23 4.79
C ALA A 234 -14.86 -11.48 5.79
N GLY A 235 -14.63 -12.09 6.96
CA GLY A 235 -13.71 -11.51 7.98
C GLY A 235 -12.22 -11.56 7.58
N MET A 236 -11.84 -12.50 6.72
CA MET A 236 -10.47 -12.67 6.24
C MET A 236 -10.43 -13.28 4.84
N THR A 237 -9.28 -13.12 4.16
CA THR A 237 -9.04 -13.82 2.90
C THR A 237 -8.91 -15.31 3.12
N ASN A 238 -9.30 -16.12 2.13
CA ASN A 238 -9.23 -17.57 2.23
C ASN A 238 -7.75 -18.04 2.27
N PRO A 239 -7.34 -18.86 3.26
CA PRO A 239 -5.96 -19.35 3.37
C PRO A 239 -5.49 -20.19 2.17
N ASP A 240 -6.37 -20.97 1.55
CA ASP A 240 -6.04 -21.75 0.36
C ASP A 240 -5.81 -20.84 -0.85
N MET A 241 -6.57 -19.74 -0.98
CA MET A 241 -6.28 -18.71 -1.99
C MET A 241 -4.87 -18.14 -1.78
N VAL A 242 -4.51 -17.78 -0.54
CA VAL A 242 -3.17 -17.24 -0.23
C VAL A 242 -2.09 -18.27 -0.61
N ARG A 243 -2.32 -19.56 -0.33
CA ARG A 243 -1.40 -20.64 -0.67
C ARG A 243 -1.21 -20.78 -2.18
N VAL A 244 -2.30 -20.88 -2.95
CA VAL A 244 -2.19 -21.08 -4.41
C VAL A 244 -1.68 -19.83 -5.13
N MET A 245 -1.89 -18.62 -4.61
CA MET A 245 -1.30 -17.40 -5.16
C MET A 245 0.21 -17.34 -4.88
N ALA A 246 0.66 -17.81 -3.72
CA ALA A 246 2.08 -17.91 -3.41
C ALA A 246 2.82 -18.90 -4.34
N GLU A 247 2.16 -19.96 -4.82
CA GLU A 247 2.70 -20.86 -5.87
C GLU A 247 3.00 -20.12 -7.18
N LYS A 248 2.27 -19.03 -7.47
CA LYS A 248 2.53 -18.11 -8.61
C LYS A 248 3.47 -16.96 -8.24
N GLY A 249 4.07 -16.98 -7.04
CA GLY A 249 4.96 -15.94 -6.57
C GLY A 249 4.24 -14.64 -6.15
N ILE A 250 2.94 -14.67 -5.85
CA ILE A 250 2.15 -13.49 -5.50
C ILE A 250 1.75 -13.49 -4.01
N ASP A 251 2.06 -12.39 -3.31
CA ASP A 251 1.79 -12.21 -1.87
C ASP A 251 0.37 -11.67 -1.66
N MET A 252 -0.45 -12.47 -0.99
CA MET A 252 -1.82 -12.12 -0.61
C MET A 252 -2.04 -12.08 0.91
N GLN A 253 -1.00 -12.33 1.71
CA GLN A 253 -1.14 -12.61 3.15
C GLN A 253 -1.67 -11.42 3.97
N PHE A 254 -1.35 -10.19 3.57
CA PHE A 254 -1.74 -8.98 4.32
C PHE A 254 -2.96 -8.27 3.75
N ARG A 255 -3.62 -8.87 2.76
CA ARG A 255 -4.86 -8.37 2.17
C ARG A 255 -6.03 -8.66 3.13
N LYS A 256 -7.04 -7.79 3.10
CA LYS A 256 -8.28 -7.96 3.86
C LYS A 256 -9.46 -7.78 2.92
N PRO A 257 -10.55 -8.55 3.09
CA PRO A 257 -11.79 -8.28 2.38
C PRO A 257 -12.32 -6.87 2.68
N ARG A 258 -12.99 -6.25 1.72
CA ARG A 258 -13.58 -4.91 1.82
C ARG A 258 -15.00 -4.90 1.27
N ALA A 259 -15.85 -4.09 1.90
CA ALA A 259 -17.21 -3.84 1.45
C ALA A 259 -17.22 -3.06 0.13
N LEU A 260 -18.05 -3.49 -0.80
CA LEU A 260 -18.20 -2.90 -2.12
C LEU A 260 -18.61 -1.43 -2.04
N GLU A 261 -19.54 -1.11 -1.15
CA GLU A 261 -20.02 0.25 -0.88
C GLU A 261 -18.87 1.15 -0.42
N SER A 262 -17.99 0.64 0.46
CA SER A 262 -16.85 1.41 0.98
C SER A 262 -15.82 1.73 -0.11
N VAL A 263 -15.66 0.84 -1.09
CA VAL A 263 -14.71 1.03 -2.19
C VAL A 263 -15.30 1.98 -3.23
N ILE A 264 -16.57 1.81 -3.60
CA ILE A 264 -17.26 2.69 -4.57
C ILE A 264 -17.43 4.11 -4.00
N ALA A 265 -17.72 4.28 -2.71
CA ALA A 265 -17.78 5.60 -2.08
C ALA A 265 -16.44 6.36 -2.17
N GLY A 266 -15.32 5.63 -2.22
CA GLY A 266 -13.98 6.20 -2.33
C GLY A 266 -13.47 6.36 -3.77
N MET A 267 -14.13 5.77 -4.77
CA MET A 267 -13.73 5.87 -6.18
C MET A 267 -14.85 5.44 -7.15
N SER A 268 -14.91 6.09 -8.30
CA SER A 268 -15.77 5.64 -9.42
C SER A 268 -14.96 4.75 -10.36
N PRO A 269 -15.18 3.42 -10.40
CA PRO A 269 -14.55 2.57 -11.40
C PRO A 269 -15.05 2.92 -12.80
N GLN A 270 -14.19 2.75 -13.80
CA GLN A 270 -14.57 2.83 -15.21
C GLN A 270 -14.98 1.46 -15.74
N LEU A 271 -14.41 0.39 -15.17
CA LEU A 271 -14.77 -1.00 -15.45
C LEU A 271 -15.04 -1.74 -14.13
N LEU A 272 -16.20 -2.37 -14.03
CA LEU A 272 -16.61 -3.26 -12.96
C LEU A 272 -16.65 -4.69 -13.50
N VAL A 273 -15.77 -5.55 -12.99
CA VAL A 273 -15.77 -6.98 -13.32
C VAL A 273 -16.43 -7.76 -12.19
N THR A 274 -17.58 -8.36 -12.44
CA THR A 274 -18.31 -9.18 -11.47
C THR A 274 -17.96 -10.66 -11.61
N MET A 275 -17.86 -11.35 -10.48
CA MET A 275 -17.47 -12.77 -10.42
C MET A 275 -18.38 -13.49 -9.43
N GLY A 276 -19.50 -14.02 -9.92
CA GLY A 276 -20.44 -14.82 -9.12
C GLY A 276 -21.16 -14.05 -8.01
N CYS A 277 -21.51 -12.78 -8.27
CA CYS A 277 -22.35 -11.97 -7.36
C CYS A 277 -23.83 -11.97 -7.75
N GLY A 278 -24.17 -12.44 -8.96
CA GLY A 278 -25.53 -12.30 -9.51
C GLY A 278 -26.01 -10.85 -9.47
N GLU A 279 -27.25 -10.64 -9.08
CA GLU A 279 -27.88 -9.32 -8.93
C GLU A 279 -27.49 -8.57 -7.64
N GLU A 280 -26.63 -9.14 -6.78
CA GLU A 280 -26.26 -8.51 -5.50
C GLU A 280 -25.27 -7.34 -5.66
N CYS A 281 -24.68 -7.15 -6.85
CA CYS A 281 -23.77 -6.03 -7.09
C CYS A 281 -24.57 -4.75 -7.39
N PRO A 282 -24.30 -3.64 -6.69
CA PRO A 282 -24.98 -2.37 -6.93
C PRO A 282 -24.65 -1.84 -8.32
N PHE A 283 -25.63 -1.14 -8.92
CA PHE A 283 -25.40 -0.34 -10.11
C PHE A 283 -24.37 0.75 -9.80
N VAL A 284 -23.31 0.81 -10.61
CA VAL A 284 -22.27 1.84 -10.50
C VAL A 284 -22.38 2.77 -11.71
N PRO A 285 -22.88 4.01 -11.53
CA PRO A 285 -23.07 4.94 -12.64
C PRO A 285 -21.76 5.20 -13.40
N GLY A 286 -21.81 5.05 -14.73
CA GLY A 286 -20.69 5.33 -15.63
C GLY A 286 -19.60 4.25 -15.68
N ALA A 287 -19.77 3.13 -14.97
CA ALA A 287 -18.89 1.97 -15.10
C ALA A 287 -19.42 1.02 -16.18
N GLU A 288 -18.55 0.61 -17.09
CA GLU A 288 -18.81 -0.57 -17.91
C GLU A 288 -18.82 -1.81 -17.01
N VAL A 289 -19.75 -2.74 -17.25
CA VAL A 289 -19.92 -3.94 -16.44
C VAL A 289 -19.61 -5.17 -17.27
N MET A 290 -18.70 -6.00 -16.77
CA MET A 290 -18.32 -7.28 -17.38
C MET A 290 -18.55 -8.40 -16.37
N ASP A 291 -19.34 -9.40 -16.73
CA ASP A 291 -19.58 -10.55 -15.86
C ASP A 291 -18.72 -11.75 -16.25
N TRP A 292 -18.03 -12.31 -15.26
CA TRP A 292 -17.28 -13.54 -15.39
C TRP A 292 -17.96 -14.66 -14.62
N ASP A 293 -18.56 -15.58 -15.36
CA ASP A 293 -19.07 -16.82 -14.80
C ASP A 293 -17.93 -17.71 -14.27
N LEU A 294 -17.79 -17.67 -12.94
CA LEU A 294 -16.76 -18.35 -12.17
C LEU A 294 -17.39 -18.93 -10.91
N HIS A 295 -17.34 -20.26 -10.80
CA HIS A 295 -17.82 -20.98 -9.63
C HIS A 295 -17.01 -20.59 -8.38
N ASP A 296 -17.64 -20.63 -7.20
CA ASP A 296 -16.97 -20.28 -5.95
C ASP A 296 -16.00 -21.39 -5.53
N PRO A 297 -14.69 -21.12 -5.40
CA PRO A 297 -13.75 -22.12 -4.93
C PRO A 297 -13.73 -22.29 -3.41
N ALA A 298 -14.45 -21.46 -2.64
CA ALA A 298 -14.48 -21.59 -1.19
C ALA A 298 -15.03 -22.95 -0.74
N GLY A 299 -14.34 -23.62 0.18
CA GLY A 299 -14.71 -24.95 0.70
C GLY A 299 -14.46 -26.13 -0.25
N GLN A 300 -13.96 -25.87 -1.46
CA GLN A 300 -13.58 -26.89 -2.44
C GLN A 300 -12.16 -27.38 -2.20
N SER A 301 -11.72 -28.39 -2.97
CA SER A 301 -10.35 -28.92 -2.89
C SER A 301 -9.30 -27.88 -3.32
N LEU A 302 -8.05 -28.07 -2.87
CA LEU A 302 -6.95 -27.19 -3.26
C LEU A 302 -6.70 -27.20 -4.78
N ASP A 303 -6.94 -28.32 -5.46
CA ASP A 303 -6.82 -28.41 -6.92
C ASP A 303 -7.91 -27.62 -7.63
N PHE A 304 -9.14 -27.60 -7.09
CA PHE A 304 -10.18 -26.70 -7.58
C PHE A 304 -9.80 -25.23 -7.41
N MET A 305 -9.19 -24.87 -6.27
CA MET A 305 -8.68 -23.52 -6.02
C MET A 305 -7.59 -23.12 -7.03
N ARG A 306 -6.69 -24.05 -7.40
CA ARG A 306 -5.67 -23.85 -8.45
C ARG A 306 -6.31 -23.66 -9.82
N ALA A 307 -7.26 -24.51 -10.19
CA ALA A 307 -7.97 -24.38 -11.46
C ALA A 307 -8.73 -23.05 -11.57
N ALA A 308 -9.36 -22.61 -10.48
CA ALA A 308 -10.01 -21.30 -10.41
C ALA A 308 -9.00 -20.15 -10.56
N ARG A 309 -7.86 -20.21 -9.85
CA ARG A 309 -6.75 -19.26 -9.98
C ARG A 309 -6.28 -19.14 -11.43
N ASP A 310 -6.02 -20.27 -12.09
CA ASP A 310 -5.46 -20.29 -13.44
C ASP A 310 -6.47 -19.75 -14.47
N ARG A 311 -7.76 -20.11 -14.35
CA ARG A 311 -8.84 -19.51 -15.16
C ARG A 311 -8.95 -18.00 -14.98
N ILE A 312 -8.80 -17.51 -13.74
CA ILE A 312 -8.83 -16.07 -13.45
C ILE A 312 -7.62 -15.37 -14.06
N GLU A 313 -6.43 -15.96 -13.94
CA GLU A 313 -5.20 -15.43 -14.54
C GLU A 313 -5.36 -15.28 -16.06
N GLU A 314 -5.89 -16.29 -16.75
CA GLU A 314 -6.13 -16.23 -18.20
C GLU A 314 -7.13 -15.14 -18.59
N ARG A 315 -8.24 -14.99 -17.84
CA ARG A 315 -9.23 -13.94 -18.11
C ARG A 315 -8.66 -12.55 -17.89
N VAL A 316 -7.86 -12.37 -16.83
CA VAL A 316 -7.17 -11.11 -16.57
C VAL A 316 -6.15 -10.82 -17.66
N ARG A 317 -5.40 -11.82 -18.14
CA ARG A 317 -4.43 -11.63 -19.22
C ARG A 317 -5.11 -11.12 -20.48
N ARG A 318 -6.20 -11.76 -20.91
CA ARG A 318 -6.99 -11.29 -22.08
C ARG A 318 -7.53 -9.88 -21.86
N LEU A 319 -8.12 -9.61 -20.68
CA LEU A 319 -8.58 -8.28 -20.32
C LEU A 319 -7.46 -7.24 -20.45
N VAL A 320 -6.24 -7.58 -20.03
CA VAL A 320 -5.09 -6.67 -20.07
C VAL A 320 -4.51 -6.48 -21.48
N GLU A 321 -4.72 -7.43 -22.38
CA GLU A 321 -4.32 -7.35 -23.80
C GLU A 321 -5.36 -6.60 -24.65
N ASP A 322 -6.64 -6.77 -24.34
CA ASP A 322 -7.75 -6.22 -25.12
C ASP A 322 -8.12 -4.77 -24.72
N GLU A 323 -8.01 -4.42 -23.42
CA GLU A 323 -8.58 -3.17 -22.87
C GLU A 323 -7.55 -2.10 -22.44
N PHE A 324 -6.26 -2.45 -22.33
CA PHE A 324 -5.20 -1.59 -21.78
C PHE A 324 -3.88 -1.72 -22.52
#